data_AF-A0A7L3DX23-F1
#
_entry.id   AF-A0A7L3DX23-F1
#
_cell.length_a   1.000
_cell.length_b   1.000
_cell.length_c   1.000
_cell.angle_alpha   90.00
_cell.angle_beta   90.00
_cell.angle_gamma   90.00
#
_symmetry.space_group_name_H-M   'P 1'
#
loop_
_entity.id
_entity.type
_entity.pdbx_description
1 polymer ?
#
loop_
_entity_poly.entity_id
_entity_poly.type
_entity_poly.pdbx_seq_one_letter_code
_entity_poly.pdbx_strand_id
1 'polypeptide(L)'
;MVKNRTVDWALAEYMAFGSLLKEGIHIRLSGQDVERGTFSHRHHVLHDQNVDKRTCIPMNHLWPNQAPYTVCNSSLSEYGVLGFELGFAMASPNALVLWEAQFGDFHNTAQCIIDQFICPGQAKWVRQNGIVLLLPHGMEGMGPEHSSARPERFLQMCNDDPDVFPKLDDFDVRQLYDCNWIVVNCSTPANFFHVLRRQILLPFRKPLIIFTPKSLLRHPEARSSFDDMLPGTHFLRVIPDSGPAAQRPEQVKRVLFCTGKVYYDLTRERKARQMEADVAITRVEQLSPFPFDLLQREAEKYPAAELVWCQEEHKNQGYYDYVKPRLRTTINRAKPVWYAGREPAAAPATGNKKTHLTELQRLLDTAFNLDAFKDLA
;
A
#
# COMPACT_ATOMS: atom_id res chain seq x y z
N MET A 1 -1.56 -3.41 -24.30
CA MET A 1 -1.03 -2.70 -23.13
C MET A 1 0.05 -1.69 -23.55
N VAL A 2 1.29 -2.11 -23.85
CA VAL A 2 2.38 -1.18 -24.26
C VAL A 2 2.01 -0.27 -25.45
N LYS A 3 1.44 -0.83 -26.53
CA LYS A 3 0.95 -0.03 -27.68
C LYS A 3 -0.09 1.03 -27.29
N ASN A 4 -0.86 0.78 -26.22
CA ASN A 4 -1.90 1.68 -25.72
C ASN A 4 -1.37 2.61 -24.62
N ARG A 5 -0.05 2.62 -24.36
CA ARG A 5 0.59 3.40 -23.29
C ARG A 5 -0.02 3.17 -21.90
N THR A 6 -0.47 1.93 -21.65
CA THR A 6 -0.97 1.51 -20.33
C THR A 6 0.00 0.53 -19.69
N VAL A 7 0.07 0.53 -18.36
CA VAL A 7 0.82 -0.44 -17.56
C VAL A 7 -0.07 -1.18 -16.57
N ASP A 8 0.28 -2.44 -16.32
CA ASP A 8 -0.19 -3.19 -15.17
C ASP A 8 0.84 -3.16 -14.04
N TRP A 9 0.54 -3.87 -12.96
CA TRP A 9 1.37 -3.87 -11.76
C TRP A 9 2.80 -4.36 -12.00
N ALA A 10 2.93 -5.49 -12.73
CA ALA A 10 4.22 -6.09 -13.00
C ALA A 10 5.06 -5.22 -13.95
N LEU A 11 4.44 -4.62 -14.98
CA LEU A 11 5.16 -3.73 -15.88
C LEU A 11 5.58 -2.42 -15.19
N ALA A 12 4.76 -1.87 -14.28
CA ALA A 12 5.14 -0.71 -13.48
C ALA A 12 6.31 -1.02 -12.53
N GLU A 13 6.32 -2.18 -11.88
CA GLU A 13 7.47 -2.68 -11.11
C GLU A 13 8.73 -2.76 -11.98
N TYR A 14 8.62 -3.41 -13.14
CA TYR A 14 9.72 -3.58 -14.09
C TYR A 14 10.28 -2.23 -14.58
N MET A 15 9.42 -1.24 -14.82
CA MET A 15 9.82 0.11 -15.19
C MET A 15 10.50 0.86 -14.03
N ALA A 16 10.01 0.70 -12.81
CA ALA A 16 10.63 1.30 -11.63
C ALA A 16 12.04 0.73 -11.43
N PHE A 17 12.18 -0.58 -11.53
CA PHE A 17 13.48 -1.25 -11.41
C PHE A 17 14.41 -0.87 -12.56
N GLY A 18 13.95 -1.01 -13.80
CA GLY A 18 14.74 -0.65 -14.97
C GLY A 18 15.24 0.79 -14.93
N SER A 19 14.39 1.75 -14.58
CA SER A 19 14.80 3.16 -14.51
C SER A 19 15.88 3.42 -13.45
N LEU A 20 15.81 2.78 -12.28
CA LEU A 20 16.85 2.85 -11.25
C LEU A 20 18.15 2.15 -11.68
N LEU A 21 18.06 0.98 -12.32
CA LEU A 21 19.23 0.26 -12.84
C LEU A 21 19.98 1.09 -13.88
N LYS A 22 19.24 1.80 -14.75
CA LYS A 22 19.80 2.75 -15.72
C LYS A 22 20.52 3.92 -15.04
N GLU A 23 20.04 4.35 -13.88
CA GLU A 23 20.65 5.40 -13.05
C GLU A 23 21.83 4.89 -12.20
N GLY A 24 22.24 3.63 -12.36
CA GLY A 24 23.37 3.05 -11.63
C GLY A 24 23.04 2.56 -10.22
N ILE A 25 21.75 2.36 -9.91
CA ILE A 25 21.28 1.89 -8.62
C ILE A 25 21.14 0.37 -8.62
N HIS A 26 21.88 -0.32 -7.76
CA HIS A 26 21.75 -1.77 -7.56
C HIS A 26 20.36 -2.08 -6.97
N ILE A 27 19.70 -3.08 -7.52
CA ILE A 27 18.45 -3.61 -6.97
C ILE A 27 18.65 -5.06 -6.54
N ARG A 28 18.22 -5.37 -5.32
CA ARG A 28 18.19 -6.70 -4.75
C ARG A 28 16.75 -7.06 -4.35
N LEU A 29 16.19 -8.10 -4.94
CA LEU A 29 14.89 -8.67 -4.59
C LEU A 29 15.07 -10.09 -4.05
N SER A 30 14.67 -10.33 -2.80
CA SER A 30 14.73 -11.65 -2.18
C SER A 30 13.39 -12.06 -1.57
N GLY A 31 13.10 -13.35 -1.62
CA GLY A 31 11.91 -13.95 -1.02
C GLY A 31 11.60 -15.29 -1.67
N GLN A 32 10.57 -15.97 -1.20
CA GLN A 32 10.17 -17.26 -1.75
C GLN A 32 9.49 -17.07 -3.11
N ASP A 33 10.00 -17.77 -4.14
CA ASP A 33 9.47 -17.75 -5.51
C ASP A 33 9.42 -16.35 -6.19
N VAL A 34 10.19 -15.37 -5.69
CA VAL A 34 10.17 -13.99 -6.20
C VAL A 34 10.59 -13.87 -7.65
N GLU A 35 11.39 -14.80 -8.17
CA GLU A 35 11.85 -14.80 -9.57
C GLU A 35 10.68 -14.89 -10.56
N ARG A 36 9.73 -15.79 -10.31
CA ARG A 36 8.47 -15.91 -11.05
C ARG A 36 7.40 -14.97 -10.50
N GLY A 37 7.45 -14.72 -9.19
CA GLY A 37 6.37 -14.19 -8.38
C GLY A 37 5.43 -15.31 -7.94
N THR A 38 5.01 -15.29 -6.67
CA THR A 38 4.03 -16.23 -6.09
C THR A 38 2.79 -16.35 -6.97
N PHE A 39 2.28 -15.21 -7.42
CA PHE A 39 1.09 -15.11 -8.26
C PHE A 39 1.38 -15.28 -9.75
N SER A 40 2.59 -15.67 -10.15
CA SER A 40 3.03 -15.79 -11.55
C SER A 40 2.80 -14.51 -12.36
N HIS A 41 3.12 -13.36 -11.77
CA HIS A 41 2.95 -12.05 -12.37
C HIS A 41 4.27 -11.42 -12.85
N ARG A 42 5.40 -11.84 -12.28
CA ARG A 42 6.68 -11.12 -12.38
C ARG A 42 7.60 -11.64 -13.47
N HIS A 43 7.92 -12.93 -13.46
CA HIS A 43 8.76 -13.59 -14.48
C HIS A 43 10.09 -12.86 -14.78
N HIS A 44 10.79 -12.38 -13.75
CA HIS A 44 12.10 -11.72 -13.91
C HIS A 44 13.22 -12.70 -14.26
N VAL A 45 13.03 -14.00 -14.00
CA VAL A 45 13.91 -15.08 -14.47
C VAL A 45 13.13 -15.95 -15.44
N LEU A 46 13.66 -16.10 -16.65
CA LEU A 46 13.14 -16.96 -17.70
C LEU A 46 13.91 -18.27 -17.72
N HIS A 47 13.21 -19.39 -17.76
CA HIS A 47 13.80 -20.73 -17.83
C HIS A 47 13.68 -21.31 -19.24
N ASP A 48 14.79 -21.78 -19.81
CA ASP A 48 14.79 -22.50 -21.08
C ASP A 48 14.02 -23.83 -20.92
N GLN A 49 13.05 -24.06 -21.79
CA GLN A 49 12.21 -25.27 -21.72
C GLN A 49 12.91 -26.52 -22.25
N ASN A 50 13.99 -26.36 -23.04
CA ASN A 50 14.70 -27.46 -23.67
C ASN A 50 16.03 -27.79 -22.99
N VAL A 51 16.55 -26.87 -22.16
CA VAL A 51 17.85 -27.02 -21.50
C VAL A 51 17.68 -26.79 -20.00
N ASP A 52 17.87 -27.87 -19.23
CA ASP A 52 17.76 -27.82 -17.77
C ASP A 52 18.69 -26.77 -17.16
N LYS A 53 18.19 -26.08 -16.11
CA LYS A 53 18.88 -25.02 -15.34
C LYS A 53 19.38 -23.81 -16.14
N ARG A 54 19.14 -23.74 -17.45
CA ARG A 54 19.49 -22.56 -18.23
C ARG A 54 18.46 -21.47 -17.99
N THR A 55 18.94 -20.35 -17.47
CA THR A 55 18.12 -19.19 -17.16
C THR A 55 18.60 -17.93 -17.86
N CYS A 56 17.70 -16.97 -18.03
CA CYS A 56 17.99 -15.62 -18.47
C CYS A 56 17.29 -14.63 -17.53
N ILE A 57 17.99 -13.57 -17.15
CA ILE A 57 17.41 -12.45 -16.38
C ILE A 57 17.40 -11.24 -17.32
N PRO A 58 16.33 -11.01 -18.10
CA PRO A 58 16.30 -9.96 -19.13
C PRO A 58 16.62 -8.58 -18.58
N MET A 59 16.29 -8.34 -17.31
CA MET A 59 16.54 -7.07 -16.63
C MET A 59 18.02 -6.74 -16.44
N ASN A 60 18.93 -7.72 -16.55
CA ASN A 60 20.38 -7.50 -16.54
C ASN A 60 20.96 -7.10 -17.91
N HIS A 61 20.12 -6.96 -18.94
CA HIS A 61 20.52 -6.70 -20.33
C HIS A 61 19.78 -5.51 -20.97
N LEU A 62 19.25 -4.58 -20.16
CA LEU A 62 18.48 -3.44 -20.61
C LEU A 62 19.37 -2.28 -21.11
N TRP A 63 20.54 -2.06 -20.50
CA TRP A 63 21.50 -1.03 -20.92
C TRP A 63 22.96 -1.50 -20.79
N PRO A 64 23.90 -0.98 -21.61
CA PRO A 64 25.31 -1.39 -21.53
C PRO A 64 25.99 -1.14 -20.18
N ASN A 65 25.63 -0.03 -19.50
CA ASN A 65 26.28 0.43 -18.26
C ASN A 65 25.32 0.43 -17.05
N GLN A 66 24.28 -0.41 -17.07
CA GLN A 66 23.35 -0.48 -15.95
C GLN A 66 24.01 -1.05 -14.68
N ALA A 67 23.44 -0.72 -13.52
CA ALA A 67 23.76 -1.44 -12.30
C ALA A 67 23.27 -2.90 -12.33
N PRO A 68 23.84 -3.77 -11.49
CA PRO A 68 23.37 -5.15 -11.35
C PRO A 68 21.92 -5.20 -10.86
N TYR A 69 21.16 -6.18 -11.34
CA TYR A 69 19.92 -6.63 -10.72
C TYR A 69 20.11 -8.03 -10.14
N THR A 70 19.88 -8.16 -8.85
CA THR A 70 19.98 -9.43 -8.12
C THR A 70 18.60 -9.86 -7.67
N VAL A 71 18.08 -10.93 -8.26
CA VAL A 71 16.85 -11.59 -7.80
C VAL A 71 17.19 -12.97 -7.28
N CYS A 72 16.65 -13.33 -6.13
CA CYS A 72 16.99 -14.58 -5.47
C CYS A 72 15.75 -15.21 -4.84
N ASN A 73 15.35 -16.37 -5.36
CA ASN A 73 14.49 -17.27 -4.60
C ASN A 73 15.19 -17.66 -3.29
N SER A 74 14.60 -17.29 -2.17
CA SER A 74 15.13 -17.61 -0.85
C SER A 74 14.80 -19.05 -0.44
N SER A 75 15.46 -19.53 0.62
CA SER A 75 14.97 -20.70 1.35
C SER A 75 13.60 -20.39 1.98
N LEU A 76 12.92 -21.45 2.44
CA LEU A 76 11.65 -21.35 3.16
C LEU A 76 11.85 -20.87 4.61
N SER A 77 12.36 -19.64 4.76
CA SER A 77 12.64 -19.02 6.06
C SER A 77 12.45 -17.51 5.97
N GLU A 78 11.54 -16.93 6.74
CA GLU A 78 11.38 -15.47 6.78
C GLU A 78 12.35 -14.85 7.78
N TYR A 79 12.52 -15.43 8.97
CA TYR A 79 13.36 -14.86 10.03
C TYR A 79 14.81 -14.66 9.58
N GLY A 80 15.42 -15.72 9.03
CA GLY A 80 16.83 -15.68 8.61
C GLY A 80 17.03 -14.79 7.38
N VAL A 81 16.12 -14.88 6.41
CA VAL A 81 16.22 -14.13 5.15
C VAL A 81 15.95 -12.64 5.39
N LEU A 82 14.90 -12.26 6.12
CA LEU A 82 14.63 -10.86 6.42
C LEU A 82 15.76 -10.23 7.26
N GLY A 83 16.33 -10.98 8.20
CA GLY A 83 17.53 -10.55 8.94
C GLY A 83 18.75 -10.33 8.04
N PHE A 84 18.95 -11.19 7.04
CA PHE A 84 20.01 -11.03 6.04
C PHE A 84 19.78 -9.79 5.18
N GLU A 85 18.57 -9.60 4.64
CA GLU A 85 18.24 -8.44 3.78
C GLU A 85 18.34 -7.12 4.55
N LEU A 86 17.96 -7.09 5.82
CA LEU A 86 18.19 -5.96 6.71
C LEU A 86 19.69 -5.59 6.76
N GLY A 87 20.56 -6.59 6.95
CA GLY A 87 22.01 -6.40 6.96
C GLY A 87 22.54 -5.88 5.63
N PHE A 88 22.04 -6.41 4.51
CA PHE A 88 22.40 -5.94 3.17
C PHE A 88 22.00 -4.47 2.95
N ALA A 89 20.76 -4.12 3.28
CA ALA A 89 20.24 -2.75 3.16
C ALA A 89 21.01 -1.74 4.04
N MET A 90 21.55 -2.19 5.17
CA MET A 90 22.41 -1.38 6.03
C MET A 90 23.81 -1.18 5.45
N ALA A 91 24.40 -2.20 4.83
CA ALA A 91 25.73 -2.14 4.24
C ALA A 91 25.75 -1.39 2.89
N SER A 92 24.64 -1.46 2.14
CA SER A 92 24.49 -0.88 0.79
C SER A 92 23.33 0.11 0.76
N PRO A 93 23.42 1.27 1.42
CA PRO A 93 22.30 2.21 1.55
C PRO A 93 21.86 2.81 0.20
N ASN A 94 22.72 2.77 -0.83
CA ASN A 94 22.38 3.26 -2.17
C ASN A 94 21.70 2.20 -3.05
N ALA A 95 21.52 0.97 -2.57
CA ALA A 95 20.79 -0.07 -3.27
C ALA A 95 19.31 -0.08 -2.88
N LEU A 96 18.44 -0.46 -3.82
CA LEU A 96 17.04 -0.80 -3.50
C LEU A 96 16.98 -2.26 -3.08
N VAL A 97 16.81 -2.49 -1.78
CA VAL A 97 16.74 -3.83 -1.19
C VAL A 97 15.30 -4.14 -0.82
N LEU A 98 14.75 -5.17 -1.43
CA LEU A 98 13.38 -5.62 -1.23
C LEU A 98 13.35 -7.04 -0.70
N TRP A 99 12.54 -7.25 0.32
CA TRP A 99 12.13 -8.56 0.79
C TRP A 99 10.63 -8.74 0.52
N GLU A 100 10.26 -9.83 -0.14
CA GLU A 100 8.86 -10.17 -0.42
C GLU A 100 8.44 -11.44 0.34
N ALA A 101 7.37 -11.30 1.13
CA ALA A 101 6.70 -12.44 1.73
C ALA A 101 5.85 -13.16 0.66
N GLN A 102 5.76 -14.49 0.71
CA GLN A 102 4.93 -15.24 -0.25
C GLN A 102 3.45 -14.84 -0.16
N PHE A 103 2.95 -14.72 1.08
CA PHE A 103 1.76 -13.96 1.45
C PHE A 103 2.13 -13.06 2.61
N GLY A 104 1.50 -11.88 2.69
CA GLY A 104 1.78 -10.92 3.74
C GLY A 104 1.58 -11.52 5.13
N ASP A 105 0.66 -12.46 5.30
CA ASP A 105 0.36 -13.14 6.56
C ASP A 105 1.60 -13.77 7.24
N PHE A 106 2.60 -14.21 6.46
CA PHE A 106 3.78 -14.94 6.96
C PHE A 106 4.90 -14.06 7.51
N HIS A 107 4.82 -12.73 7.44
CA HIS A 107 5.84 -11.84 8.04
C HIS A 107 6.02 -12.06 9.55
N ASN A 108 4.99 -12.59 10.22
CA ASN A 108 4.96 -12.80 11.66
C ASN A 108 6.03 -13.80 12.16
N THR A 109 6.53 -14.70 11.31
CA THR A 109 7.63 -15.60 11.68
C THR A 109 8.96 -14.85 11.82
N ALA A 110 9.06 -13.65 11.23
CA ALA A 110 10.21 -12.75 11.33
C ALA A 110 9.96 -11.56 12.29
N GLN A 111 8.97 -11.65 13.19
CA GLN A 111 8.54 -10.53 14.05
C GLN A 111 9.69 -9.93 14.86
N CYS A 112 10.63 -10.73 15.38
CA CYS A 112 11.77 -10.18 16.14
C CYS A 112 12.66 -9.27 15.28
N ILE A 113 12.81 -9.55 13.99
CA ILE A 113 13.57 -8.70 13.07
C ILE A 113 12.82 -7.37 12.88
N ILE A 114 11.51 -7.44 12.71
CA ILE A 114 10.63 -6.27 12.56
C ILE A 114 10.68 -5.39 13.83
N ASP A 115 10.42 -5.99 15.00
CA ASP A 115 10.27 -5.30 16.27
C ASP A 115 11.57 -4.72 16.79
N GLN A 116 12.67 -5.47 16.66
CA GLN A 116 13.91 -5.10 17.34
C GLN A 116 14.88 -4.32 16.45
N PHE A 117 14.71 -4.39 15.13
CA PHE A 117 15.64 -3.79 14.18
C PHE A 117 14.94 -2.88 13.15
N ILE A 118 13.98 -3.39 12.38
CA ILE A 118 13.38 -2.60 11.28
C ILE A 118 12.64 -1.39 11.85
N CYS A 119 11.77 -1.59 12.84
CA CYS A 119 11.01 -0.51 13.46
C CYS A 119 11.89 0.50 14.20
N PRO A 120 12.65 0.11 15.25
CA PRO A 120 13.32 1.07 16.11
C PRO A 120 14.81 1.29 15.78
N GLY A 121 15.35 0.68 14.72
CA GLY A 121 16.80 0.64 14.48
C GLY A 121 17.45 2.03 14.40
N GLN A 122 16.77 2.99 13.77
CA GLN A 122 17.23 4.38 13.73
C GLN A 122 17.16 5.03 15.11
N ALA A 123 16.09 4.82 15.87
CA ALA A 123 15.93 5.43 17.20
C ALA A 123 16.94 4.87 18.21
N LYS A 124 17.21 3.56 18.17
CA LYS A 124 18.12 2.87 19.11
C LYS A 124 19.59 3.10 18.78
N TRP A 125 19.95 3.13 17.50
CA TRP A 125 21.35 3.03 17.07
C TRP A 125 21.76 4.06 16.01
N VAL A 126 20.88 5.03 15.69
CA VAL A 126 21.11 6.05 14.65
C VAL A 126 21.44 5.41 13.29
N ARG A 127 20.87 4.21 13.04
CA ARG A 127 21.05 3.46 11.80
C ARG A 127 19.86 3.66 10.87
N GLN A 128 20.07 4.41 9.80
CA GLN A 128 19.14 4.46 8.67
C GLN A 128 19.18 3.13 7.91
N ASN A 129 18.02 2.68 7.42
CA ASN A 129 17.91 1.46 6.63
C ASN A 129 16.82 1.64 5.58
N GLY A 130 17.11 1.24 4.34
CA GLY A 130 16.25 1.45 3.18
C GLY A 130 15.43 0.23 2.77
N ILE A 131 15.35 -0.81 3.61
CA ILE A 131 14.67 -2.06 3.27
C ILE A 131 13.19 -1.83 2.92
N VAL A 132 12.73 -2.48 1.86
CA VAL A 132 11.33 -2.51 1.43
C VAL A 132 10.74 -3.87 1.76
N LEU A 133 9.61 -3.91 2.46
CA LEU A 133 8.85 -5.12 2.74
C LEU A 133 7.64 -5.14 1.81
N LEU A 134 7.59 -6.11 0.90
CA LEU A 134 6.45 -6.37 0.03
C LEU A 134 5.59 -7.45 0.67
N LEU A 135 4.39 -7.08 1.11
CA LEU A 135 3.50 -7.94 1.88
C LEU A 135 2.16 -8.14 1.15
N PRO A 136 1.99 -9.24 0.39
CA PRO A 136 0.74 -9.49 -0.34
C PRO A 136 -0.47 -9.51 0.59
N HIS A 137 -1.45 -8.65 0.32
CA HIS A 137 -2.57 -8.36 1.22
C HIS A 137 -3.88 -8.20 0.43
N GLY A 138 -4.98 -8.66 1.03
CA GLY A 138 -6.33 -8.40 0.54
C GLY A 138 -7.32 -9.49 0.92
N MET A 139 -8.53 -9.09 1.32
CA MET A 139 -9.62 -10.00 1.67
C MET A 139 -10.29 -10.53 0.40
N GLU A 140 -9.92 -11.74 -0.02
CA GLU A 140 -10.35 -12.34 -1.30
C GLU A 140 -11.02 -13.72 -1.12
N GLY A 141 -11.37 -14.08 0.12
CA GLY A 141 -12.03 -15.34 0.44
C GLY A 141 -11.10 -16.56 0.39
N MET A 142 -9.80 -16.37 0.58
CA MET A 142 -8.78 -17.43 0.59
C MET A 142 -8.50 -18.01 1.99
N GLY A 143 -9.21 -17.55 3.02
CA GLY A 143 -9.04 -17.99 4.40
C GLY A 143 -8.03 -17.17 5.22
N PRO A 144 -7.86 -17.51 6.50
CA PRO A 144 -7.20 -16.67 7.48
C PRO A 144 -5.70 -16.46 7.27
N GLU A 145 -4.98 -17.38 6.61
CA GLU A 145 -3.52 -17.29 6.37
C GLU A 145 -3.15 -16.75 4.98
N HIS A 146 -4.12 -16.23 4.22
CA HIS A 146 -3.89 -15.73 2.85
C HIS A 146 -4.62 -14.41 2.58
N SER A 147 -4.87 -13.62 3.63
CA SER A 147 -5.73 -12.43 3.55
C SER A 147 -5.08 -11.19 4.15
N SER A 148 -4.40 -11.30 5.28
CA SER A 148 -3.98 -10.14 6.07
C SER A 148 -2.49 -10.11 6.34
N ALA A 149 -1.83 -9.08 5.79
CA ALA A 149 -0.50 -8.67 6.22
C ALA A 149 -0.48 -8.01 7.60
N ARG A 150 -1.62 -8.00 8.33
CA ARG A 150 -1.79 -7.40 9.66
C ARG A 150 -1.32 -5.94 9.71
N PRO A 151 -1.81 -5.07 8.82
CA PRO A 151 -1.41 -3.68 8.77
C PRO A 151 -1.56 -2.97 10.13
N GLU A 152 -2.54 -3.36 10.94
CA GLU A 152 -2.78 -2.81 12.28
C GLU A 152 -1.55 -2.90 13.19
N ARG A 153 -0.71 -3.94 13.04
CA ARG A 153 0.50 -4.11 13.85
C ARG A 153 1.62 -3.17 13.42
N PHE A 154 1.83 -3.03 12.11
CA PHE A 154 2.79 -2.06 11.59
C PHE A 154 2.38 -0.63 11.95
N LEU A 155 1.08 -0.33 11.88
CA LEU A 155 0.54 0.97 12.22
C LEU A 155 0.59 1.28 13.72
N GLN A 156 0.35 0.29 14.58
CA GLN A 156 0.51 0.44 16.03
C GLN A 156 1.95 0.80 16.43
N MET A 157 2.93 0.35 15.65
CA MET A 157 4.35 0.60 15.89
C MET A 157 4.88 1.87 15.22
N CYS A 158 4.03 2.66 14.54
CA CYS A 158 4.40 3.99 14.08
C CYS A 158 4.61 4.96 15.26
N ASN A 159 5.54 5.90 15.11
CA ASN A 159 5.92 6.84 16.16
C ASN A 159 5.20 8.20 16.12
N ASP A 160 4.15 8.35 15.31
CA ASP A 160 3.39 9.59 15.21
C ASP A 160 2.27 9.67 16.26
N ASP A 161 2.06 10.88 16.80
CA ASP A 161 1.04 11.14 17.83
C ASP A 161 -0.32 11.42 17.17
N PRO A 162 -1.37 10.61 17.45
CA PRO A 162 -2.67 10.78 16.82
C PRO A 162 -3.42 12.05 17.23
N ASP A 163 -3.04 12.69 18.35
CA ASP A 163 -3.70 13.89 18.89
C ASP A 163 -2.97 15.19 18.51
N VAL A 164 -1.87 15.11 17.76
CA VAL A 164 -1.08 16.28 17.35
C VAL A 164 -1.21 16.51 15.85
N PHE A 165 -1.75 17.67 15.47
CA PHE A 165 -1.67 18.15 14.10
C PHE A 165 -0.25 18.68 13.83
N PRO A 166 0.49 18.14 12.86
CA PRO A 166 1.87 18.52 12.63
C PRO A 166 1.99 19.93 12.02
N LYS A 167 3.08 20.63 12.32
CA LYS A 167 3.40 21.91 11.68
C LYS A 167 3.69 21.69 10.20
N LEU A 168 3.11 22.53 9.34
CA LEU A 168 3.12 22.33 7.89
C LEU A 168 4.37 22.87 7.17
N ASP A 169 5.29 23.53 7.87
CA ASP A 169 6.52 24.06 7.28
C ASP A 169 7.49 22.91 6.93
N ASP A 170 7.89 22.80 5.66
CA ASP A 170 8.68 21.69 5.08
C ASP A 170 8.12 20.28 5.35
N PHE A 171 6.80 20.19 5.47
CA PHE A 171 6.11 19.02 6.01
C PHE A 171 6.38 17.70 5.28
N ASP A 172 6.40 17.71 3.94
CA ASP A 172 6.45 16.48 3.15
C ASP A 172 7.74 15.68 3.32
N VAL A 173 8.89 16.34 3.32
CA VAL A 173 10.19 15.67 3.50
C VAL A 173 10.46 15.45 4.99
N ARG A 174 10.09 16.41 5.84
CA ARG A 174 10.34 16.33 7.28
C ARG A 174 9.57 15.21 7.95
N GLN A 175 8.29 15.03 7.63
CA GLN A 175 7.51 13.92 8.19
C GLN A 175 8.12 12.55 7.83
N LEU A 176 8.63 12.40 6.61
CA LEU A 176 9.29 11.18 6.14
C LEU A 176 10.62 10.95 6.86
N TYR A 177 11.33 12.03 7.21
CA TYR A 177 12.56 11.94 8.00
C TYR A 177 12.31 11.59 9.46
N ASP A 178 11.23 12.12 10.06
CA ASP A 178 10.93 11.97 11.48
C ASP A 178 10.25 10.63 11.82
N CYS A 179 9.49 10.05 10.89
CA CYS A 179 8.83 8.77 11.14
C CYS A 179 9.80 7.61 11.29
N ASN A 180 9.48 6.60 12.09
CA ASN A 180 10.32 5.40 12.20
C ASN A 180 10.35 4.57 10.90
N TRP A 181 9.23 4.48 10.19
CA TRP A 181 9.10 3.85 8.87
C TRP A 181 7.93 4.43 8.08
N ILE A 182 7.84 4.07 6.80
CA ILE A 182 6.78 4.49 5.90
C ILE A 182 5.85 3.29 5.66
N VAL A 183 4.53 3.51 5.73
CA VAL A 183 3.51 2.48 5.50
C VAL A 183 2.57 2.91 4.38
N VAL A 184 2.50 2.11 3.32
CA VAL A 184 1.67 2.38 2.13
C VAL A 184 0.83 1.17 1.71
N ASN A 185 -0.32 1.43 1.11
CA ASN A 185 -1.17 0.45 0.44
C ASN A 185 -1.62 1.04 -0.89
N CYS A 186 -0.79 0.86 -1.92
CA CYS A 186 -1.04 1.45 -3.23
C CYS A 186 -2.27 0.81 -3.88
N SER A 187 -3.06 1.60 -4.62
CA SER A 187 -4.18 1.10 -5.42
C SER A 187 -3.92 1.16 -6.93
N THR A 188 -2.86 1.82 -7.39
CA THR A 188 -2.52 1.96 -8.82
C THR A 188 -1.08 1.53 -9.12
N PRO A 189 -0.83 0.99 -10.33
CA PRO A 189 0.55 0.69 -10.77
C PRO A 189 1.48 1.91 -10.76
N ALA A 190 1.02 3.10 -11.15
CA ALA A 190 1.85 4.31 -11.14
C ALA A 190 2.29 4.72 -9.73
N ASN A 191 1.42 4.62 -8.72
CA ASN A 191 1.82 4.89 -7.34
C ASN A 191 2.84 3.86 -6.84
N PHE A 192 2.69 2.58 -7.22
CA PHE A 192 3.69 1.55 -6.91
C PHE A 192 5.04 1.85 -7.58
N PHE A 193 5.05 2.28 -8.85
CA PHE A 193 6.26 2.74 -9.53
C PHE A 193 6.95 3.88 -8.77
N HIS A 194 6.18 4.90 -8.39
CA HIS A 194 6.72 6.09 -7.72
C HIS A 194 7.22 5.81 -6.32
N VAL A 195 6.52 4.99 -5.53
CA VAL A 195 6.95 4.71 -4.15
C VAL A 195 8.26 3.94 -4.10
N LEU A 196 8.49 3.01 -5.04
CA LEU A 196 9.75 2.28 -5.19
C LEU A 196 10.90 3.22 -5.55
N ARG A 197 10.70 4.13 -6.51
CA ARG A 197 11.72 5.13 -6.87
C ARG A 197 11.99 6.13 -5.74
N ARG A 198 10.93 6.60 -5.06
CA ARG A 198 11.03 7.51 -3.92
C ARG A 198 11.95 6.97 -2.83
N GLN A 199 11.96 5.67 -2.61
CA GLN A 199 12.82 5.00 -1.63
C GLN A 199 14.32 5.31 -1.80
N ILE A 200 14.77 5.49 -3.04
CA ILE A 200 16.18 5.79 -3.37
C ILE A 200 16.42 7.28 -3.51
N LEU A 201 15.45 8.00 -4.09
CA LEU A 201 15.56 9.42 -4.38
C LEU A 201 15.47 10.31 -3.13
N LEU A 202 14.97 9.79 -2.01
CA LEU A 202 15.05 10.48 -0.72
C LEU A 202 16.53 10.67 -0.29
N PRO A 203 16.88 11.81 0.36
CA PRO A 203 18.25 12.07 0.83
C PRO A 203 18.62 11.29 2.11
N PHE A 204 17.74 10.40 2.56
CA PHE A 204 17.90 9.53 3.71
C PHE A 204 17.26 8.16 3.44
N ARG A 205 17.44 7.21 4.34
CA ARG A 205 16.80 5.89 4.26
C ARG A 205 15.86 5.62 5.43
N LYS A 206 14.66 5.13 5.10
CA LYS A 206 13.64 4.64 6.04
C LYS A 206 13.12 3.31 5.56
N PRO A 207 12.79 2.36 6.45
CA PRO A 207 12.07 1.17 6.03
C PRO A 207 10.74 1.55 5.37
N LEU A 208 10.37 0.80 4.34
CA LEU A 208 9.12 0.99 3.61
C LEU A 208 8.30 -0.30 3.65
N ILE A 209 7.11 -0.23 4.24
CA ILE A 209 6.15 -1.32 4.32
C ILE A 209 5.10 -1.11 3.23
N ILE A 210 5.01 -2.04 2.28
CA ILE A 210 4.04 -2.00 1.18
C ILE A 210 3.12 -3.20 1.32
N PHE A 211 1.83 -2.92 1.50
CA PHE A 211 0.80 -3.93 1.35
C PHE A 211 0.54 -4.14 -0.15
N THR A 212 1.23 -5.12 -0.73
CA THR A 212 1.18 -5.38 -2.18
C THR A 212 -0.10 -6.13 -2.54
N PRO A 213 -0.64 -5.97 -3.75
CA PRO A 213 -1.90 -6.60 -4.11
C PRO A 213 -1.73 -8.05 -4.54
N LYS A 214 -2.85 -8.76 -4.55
CA LYS A 214 -2.99 -10.09 -5.16
C LYS A 214 -3.89 -10.02 -6.41
N SER A 215 -5.18 -9.72 -6.24
CA SER A 215 -6.13 -9.55 -7.36
C SER A 215 -5.79 -8.36 -8.26
N LEU A 216 -5.31 -7.23 -7.72
CA LEU A 216 -5.01 -6.04 -8.54
C LEU A 216 -3.86 -6.25 -9.54
N LEU A 217 -3.04 -7.29 -9.37
CA LEU A 217 -2.02 -7.67 -10.35
C LEU A 217 -2.64 -7.84 -11.75
N ARG A 218 -3.89 -8.32 -11.82
CA ARG A 218 -4.60 -8.58 -13.09
C ARG A 218 -5.94 -7.86 -13.22
N HIS A 219 -6.32 -7.03 -12.25
CA HIS A 219 -7.60 -6.32 -12.32
C HIS A 219 -7.62 -5.35 -13.51
N PRO A 220 -8.68 -5.37 -14.34
CA PRO A 220 -8.71 -4.59 -15.59
C PRO A 220 -8.69 -3.07 -15.35
N GLU A 221 -9.26 -2.61 -14.23
CA GLU A 221 -9.24 -1.19 -13.85
C GLU A 221 -7.99 -0.81 -13.05
N ALA A 222 -7.20 -1.77 -12.56
CA ALA A 222 -5.93 -1.49 -11.88
C ALA A 222 -4.80 -1.36 -12.91
N ARG A 223 -4.90 -0.31 -13.72
CA ARG A 223 -3.96 0.05 -14.78
C ARG A 223 -3.66 1.54 -14.69
N SER A 224 -2.46 1.93 -15.12
CA SER A 224 -2.06 3.35 -15.17
C SER A 224 -1.61 3.74 -16.57
N SER A 225 -1.69 5.03 -16.90
CA SER A 225 -1.07 5.57 -18.11
C SER A 225 0.44 5.64 -17.92
N PHE A 226 1.20 5.59 -19.00
CA PHE A 226 2.63 5.95 -18.99
C PHE A 226 2.82 7.40 -18.56
N ASP A 227 1.84 8.26 -18.87
CA ASP A 227 1.89 9.69 -18.57
C ASP A 227 1.94 9.95 -17.05
N ASP A 228 1.37 9.04 -16.26
CA ASP A 228 1.39 9.08 -14.79
C ASP A 228 2.79 8.76 -14.21
N MET A 229 3.78 8.42 -15.05
CA MET A 229 5.14 8.04 -14.67
C MET A 229 6.22 8.85 -15.41
N LEU A 230 5.83 9.91 -16.13
CA LEU A 230 6.75 10.82 -16.82
C LEU A 230 7.41 11.84 -15.87
N PRO A 231 8.49 12.51 -16.29
CA PRO A 231 9.09 13.60 -15.49
C PRO A 231 8.04 14.63 -15.05
N GLY A 232 8.12 15.05 -13.78
CA GLY A 232 7.13 15.96 -13.15
C GLY A 232 6.00 15.24 -12.40
N THR A 233 5.81 13.93 -12.61
CA THR A 233 4.90 13.11 -11.79
C THR A 233 5.58 12.62 -10.51
N HIS A 234 4.77 12.26 -9.51
CA HIS A 234 5.26 11.85 -8.20
C HIS A 234 4.25 10.92 -7.50
N PHE A 235 4.69 10.28 -6.42
CA PHE A 235 3.83 9.46 -5.58
C PHE A 235 2.71 10.29 -4.95
N LEU A 236 1.46 9.85 -5.13
CA LEU A 236 0.29 10.50 -4.55
C LEU A 236 -0.03 9.89 -3.19
N ARG A 237 0.16 10.65 -2.09
CA ARG A 237 -0.15 10.21 -0.71
C ARG A 237 -1.64 9.97 -0.49
N VAL A 238 -2.48 10.78 -1.13
CA VAL A 238 -3.94 10.69 -1.15
C VAL A 238 -4.40 10.88 -2.59
N ILE A 239 -5.38 10.10 -3.05
CA ILE A 239 -6.00 10.25 -4.37
C ILE A 239 -7.49 10.59 -4.16
N PRO A 240 -7.88 11.87 -4.30
CA PRO A 240 -9.26 12.32 -4.25
C PRO A 240 -10.18 11.68 -5.30
N ASP A 241 -11.48 11.81 -5.09
CA ASP A 241 -12.46 11.53 -6.13
C ASP A 241 -12.31 12.50 -7.31
N SER A 242 -12.43 12.01 -8.53
CA SER A 242 -12.37 12.79 -9.77
C SER A 242 -13.64 12.70 -10.63
N GLY A 243 -14.70 12.08 -10.11
CA GLY A 243 -15.98 11.86 -10.79
C GLY A 243 -17.02 12.97 -10.52
N PRO A 244 -18.31 12.67 -10.75
CA PRO A 244 -19.40 13.64 -10.58
C PRO A 244 -19.46 14.29 -9.18
N ALA A 245 -19.14 13.54 -8.12
CA ALA A 245 -19.06 14.06 -6.75
C ALA A 245 -18.03 15.19 -6.60
N ALA A 246 -16.91 15.14 -7.32
CA ALA A 246 -15.88 16.18 -7.27
C ALA A 246 -16.30 17.49 -7.97
N GLN A 247 -17.28 17.44 -8.87
CA GLN A 247 -17.76 18.60 -9.63
C GLN A 247 -18.78 19.44 -8.86
N ARG A 248 -19.48 18.84 -7.88
CA ARG A 248 -20.50 19.48 -7.04
C ARG A 248 -20.27 19.15 -5.57
N PRO A 249 -19.12 19.56 -5.00
CA PRO A 249 -18.73 19.17 -3.65
C PRO A 249 -19.74 19.54 -2.56
N GLU A 250 -20.49 20.63 -2.74
CA GLU A 250 -21.53 21.09 -1.83
C GLU A 250 -22.77 20.16 -1.78
N GLN A 251 -22.94 19.31 -2.78
CA GLN A 251 -24.07 18.35 -2.89
C GLN A 251 -23.69 16.95 -2.41
N VAL A 252 -22.41 16.70 -2.15
CA VAL A 252 -21.94 15.40 -1.66
C VAL A 252 -22.46 15.18 -0.25
N LYS A 253 -23.10 14.04 -0.05
CA LYS A 253 -23.71 13.63 1.22
C LYS A 253 -22.74 12.83 2.08
N ARG A 254 -21.78 12.14 1.46
CA ARG A 254 -20.84 11.28 2.17
C ARG A 254 -19.49 11.19 1.45
N VAL A 255 -18.41 11.23 2.23
CA VAL A 255 -17.05 10.92 1.77
C VAL A 255 -16.63 9.58 2.38
N LEU A 256 -16.33 8.61 1.50
CA LEU A 256 -15.73 7.34 1.88
C LEU A 256 -14.22 7.44 1.73
N PHE A 257 -13.50 7.42 2.85
CA PHE A 257 -12.06 7.22 2.87
C PHE A 257 -11.76 5.72 2.88
N CYS A 258 -10.85 5.27 2.03
CA CYS A 258 -10.44 3.87 1.96
C CYS A 258 -8.97 3.75 1.58
N THR A 259 -8.43 2.53 1.57
CA THR A 259 -7.06 2.26 1.14
C THR A 259 -6.97 0.92 0.43
N GLY A 260 -6.06 0.79 -0.55
CA GLY A 260 -5.85 -0.45 -1.29
C GLY A 260 -7.05 -0.93 -2.13
N LYS A 261 -7.20 -2.26 -2.24
CA LYS A 261 -8.10 -2.89 -3.21
C LYS A 261 -9.59 -2.62 -2.99
N VAL A 262 -10.02 -2.31 -1.77
CA VAL A 262 -11.44 -2.11 -1.45
C VAL A 262 -12.04 -0.93 -2.25
N TYR A 263 -11.19 0.01 -2.69
CA TYR A 263 -11.57 1.07 -3.62
C TYR A 263 -12.34 0.53 -4.84
N TYR A 264 -11.88 -0.55 -5.46
CA TYR A 264 -12.50 -1.11 -6.67
C TYR A 264 -13.86 -1.77 -6.38
N ASP A 265 -14.03 -2.33 -5.17
CA ASP A 265 -15.33 -2.84 -4.74
C ASP A 265 -16.31 -1.68 -4.47
N LEU A 266 -15.84 -0.60 -3.84
CA LEU A 266 -16.63 0.60 -3.55
C LEU A 266 -17.05 1.35 -4.83
N THR A 267 -16.16 1.52 -5.81
CA THR A 267 -16.51 2.21 -7.06
C THR A 267 -17.53 1.43 -7.88
N ARG A 268 -17.38 0.11 -7.96
CA ARG A 268 -18.35 -0.79 -8.61
C ARG A 268 -19.72 -0.67 -7.95
N GLU A 269 -19.76 -0.72 -6.62
CA GLU A 269 -21.01 -0.62 -5.87
C GLU A 269 -21.66 0.77 -6.00
N ARG A 270 -20.87 1.84 -5.88
CA ARG A 270 -21.34 3.22 -6.06
C ARG A 270 -22.05 3.40 -7.39
N LYS A 271 -21.44 2.88 -8.47
CA LYS A 271 -22.01 2.94 -9.81
C LYS A 271 -23.29 2.10 -9.92
N ALA A 272 -23.30 0.89 -9.35
CA ALA A 272 -24.49 0.04 -9.34
C ALA A 272 -25.69 0.70 -8.63
N ARG A 273 -25.42 1.49 -7.58
CA ARG A 273 -26.44 2.26 -6.85
C ARG A 273 -26.73 3.65 -7.42
N GLN A 274 -26.06 4.05 -8.51
CA GLN A 274 -26.19 5.36 -9.14
C GLN A 274 -25.87 6.55 -8.20
N MET A 275 -24.94 6.35 -7.26
CA MET A 275 -24.59 7.34 -6.22
C MET A 275 -23.30 8.12 -6.54
N GLU A 276 -22.91 8.19 -7.81
CA GLU A 276 -21.65 8.81 -8.26
C GLU A 276 -21.60 10.33 -7.98
N ALA A 277 -22.77 10.98 -7.83
CA ALA A 277 -22.88 12.38 -7.44
C ALA A 277 -23.02 12.59 -5.93
N ASP A 278 -23.63 11.64 -5.21
CA ASP A 278 -23.92 11.76 -3.77
C ASP A 278 -22.73 11.35 -2.88
N VAL A 279 -21.88 10.43 -3.35
CA VAL A 279 -20.82 9.82 -2.55
C VAL A 279 -19.46 9.99 -3.23
N ALA A 280 -18.55 10.71 -2.58
CA ALA A 280 -17.14 10.78 -2.99
C ALA A 280 -16.35 9.61 -2.41
N ILE A 281 -15.40 9.05 -3.16
CA ILE A 281 -14.49 8.00 -2.67
C ILE A 281 -13.05 8.51 -2.77
N THR A 282 -12.40 8.66 -1.61
CA THR A 282 -11.00 9.09 -1.50
C THR A 282 -10.12 7.95 -1.06
N ARG A 283 -8.98 7.77 -1.74
CA ARG A 283 -7.98 6.76 -1.39
C ARG A 283 -6.86 7.37 -0.57
N VAL A 284 -6.50 6.73 0.53
CA VAL A 284 -5.34 7.07 1.36
C VAL A 284 -4.25 6.05 1.07
N GLU A 285 -3.28 6.42 0.23
CA GLU A 285 -2.26 5.49 -0.29
C GLU A 285 -1.07 5.39 0.66
N GLN A 286 -0.74 6.49 1.37
CA GLN A 286 0.22 6.51 2.46
C GLN A 286 -0.51 6.68 3.79
N LEU A 287 -0.37 5.70 4.66
CA LEU A 287 -1.00 5.71 6.00
C LEU A 287 -0.05 6.24 7.06
N SER A 288 1.24 5.93 6.95
CA SER A 288 2.28 6.49 7.80
C SER A 288 3.45 7.00 6.96
N PRO A 289 3.95 8.22 7.20
CA PRO A 289 3.34 9.25 8.05
C PRO A 289 1.94 9.64 7.55
N PHE A 290 1.04 9.94 8.49
CA PHE A 290 -0.37 10.21 8.16
C PHE A 290 -0.52 11.54 7.40
N PRO A 291 -1.27 11.58 6.28
CA PRO A 291 -1.35 12.76 5.42
C PRO A 291 -2.38 13.78 5.93
N PHE A 292 -2.12 14.37 7.11
CA PHE A 292 -2.99 15.34 7.77
C PHE A 292 -3.38 16.51 6.86
N ASP A 293 -2.41 17.07 6.15
CA ASP A 293 -2.55 18.21 5.24
C ASP A 293 -3.53 17.93 4.09
N LEU A 294 -3.42 16.76 3.46
CA LEU A 294 -4.26 16.38 2.32
C LEU A 294 -5.66 15.97 2.76
N LEU A 295 -5.78 15.26 3.89
CA LEU A 295 -7.07 14.85 4.42
C LEU A 295 -7.86 16.02 5.02
N GLN A 296 -7.17 17.05 5.53
CA GLN A 296 -7.82 18.30 5.91
C GLN A 296 -8.47 18.95 4.69
N ARG A 297 -7.70 19.16 3.62
CA ARG A 297 -8.21 19.77 2.38
C ARG A 297 -9.37 18.97 1.79
N GLU A 298 -9.27 17.64 1.79
CA GLU A 298 -10.34 16.79 1.27
C GLU A 298 -11.59 16.84 2.14
N ALA A 299 -11.47 16.89 3.47
CA ALA A 299 -12.62 17.04 4.36
C ALA A 299 -13.28 18.43 4.24
N GLU A 300 -12.49 19.49 4.08
CA GLU A 300 -12.96 20.87 3.88
C GLU A 300 -13.65 21.06 2.52
N LYS A 301 -13.21 20.33 1.49
CA LYS A 301 -13.85 20.30 0.17
C LYS A 301 -15.32 19.85 0.26
N TYR A 302 -15.67 18.97 1.19
CA TYR A 302 -17.03 18.43 1.35
C TYR A 302 -17.64 18.80 2.73
N PRO A 303 -18.02 20.06 2.94
CA PRO A 303 -18.39 20.57 4.26
C PRO A 303 -19.64 19.87 4.84
N ALA A 304 -20.65 19.62 4.00
CA ALA A 304 -21.93 19.00 4.40
C ALA A 304 -21.87 17.46 4.50
N ALA A 305 -20.80 16.83 4.02
CA ALA A 305 -20.74 15.38 3.91
C ALA A 305 -20.41 14.69 5.24
N GLU A 306 -21.01 13.53 5.47
CA GLU A 306 -20.57 12.58 6.48
C GLU A 306 -19.19 12.02 6.12
N LEU A 307 -18.33 11.77 7.11
CA LEU A 307 -17.01 11.18 6.91
C LEU A 307 -17.03 9.72 7.37
N VAL A 308 -16.67 8.79 6.49
CA VAL A 308 -16.68 7.35 6.78
C VAL A 308 -15.34 6.74 6.40
N TRP A 309 -14.74 5.98 7.30
CA TRP A 309 -13.62 5.09 6.98
C TRP A 309 -14.16 3.73 6.56
N CYS A 310 -13.87 3.34 5.32
CA CYS A 310 -14.24 2.09 4.71
C CYS A 310 -13.03 1.17 4.57
N GLN A 311 -13.13 -0.05 5.11
CA GLN A 311 -12.06 -1.05 5.01
C GLN A 311 -12.62 -2.45 4.93
N GLU A 312 -11.91 -3.35 4.24
CA GLU A 312 -12.31 -4.75 4.14
C GLU A 312 -11.89 -5.58 5.36
N GLU A 313 -10.90 -5.15 6.12
CA GLU A 313 -10.46 -5.84 7.33
C GLU A 313 -11.50 -5.73 8.44
N HIS A 314 -11.49 -6.71 9.36
CA HIS A 314 -12.28 -6.67 10.59
C HIS A 314 -11.98 -5.41 11.40
N LYS A 315 -12.97 -4.90 12.12
CA LYS A 315 -12.89 -3.61 12.85
C LYS A 315 -11.71 -3.49 13.82
N ASN A 316 -11.31 -4.60 14.43
CA ASN A 316 -10.15 -4.71 15.34
C ASN A 316 -8.82 -5.01 14.61
N GLN A 317 -8.81 -4.91 13.28
CA GLN A 317 -7.69 -5.16 12.39
C GLN A 317 -7.66 -4.04 11.33
N GLY A 318 -6.73 -4.11 10.38
CA GLY A 318 -6.70 -3.13 9.31
C GLY A 318 -6.17 -1.78 9.79
N TYR A 319 -6.92 -0.74 9.48
CA TYR A 319 -6.42 0.63 9.54
C TYR A 319 -7.24 1.52 10.48
N TYR A 320 -8.46 1.10 10.81
CA TYR A 320 -9.46 1.95 11.46
C TYR A 320 -8.99 2.55 12.78
N ASP A 321 -8.43 1.74 13.69
CA ASP A 321 -8.00 2.23 15.02
C ASP A 321 -6.80 3.19 14.94
N TYR A 322 -5.99 3.09 13.88
CA TYR A 322 -4.91 4.03 13.60
C TYR A 322 -5.44 5.33 12.95
N VAL A 323 -6.30 5.20 11.94
CA VAL A 323 -6.76 6.32 11.11
C VAL A 323 -7.79 7.18 11.84
N LYS A 324 -8.75 6.57 12.54
CA LYS A 324 -9.85 7.29 13.19
C LYS A 324 -9.38 8.45 14.08
N PRO A 325 -8.50 8.25 15.08
CA PRO A 325 -8.11 9.35 15.97
C PRO A 325 -7.36 10.45 15.21
N ARG A 326 -6.48 10.09 14.26
CA ARG A 326 -5.75 11.03 13.41
C ARG A 326 -6.68 11.87 12.53
N LEU A 327 -7.64 11.23 11.86
CA LEU A 327 -8.63 11.93 11.03
C LEU A 327 -9.53 12.83 11.88
N ARG A 328 -9.87 12.41 13.11
CA ARG A 328 -10.59 13.28 14.07
C ARG A 328 -9.76 14.50 14.46
N THR A 329 -8.45 14.36 14.67
CA THR A 329 -7.54 15.48 14.91
C THR A 329 -7.46 16.40 13.69
N THR A 330 -7.34 15.84 12.48
CA THR A 330 -7.32 16.58 11.20
C THR A 330 -8.49 17.54 11.06
N ILE A 331 -9.70 17.12 11.44
CA ILE A 331 -10.93 17.92 11.32
C ILE A 331 -11.27 18.69 12.61
N ASN A 332 -10.32 18.83 13.53
CA ASN A 332 -10.52 19.42 14.85
C ASN A 332 -11.76 18.87 15.58
N ARG A 333 -12.01 17.57 15.41
CA ARG A 333 -13.15 16.83 15.98
C ARG A 333 -14.52 17.44 15.63
N ALA A 334 -14.62 18.23 14.56
CA ALA A 334 -15.82 18.97 14.18
C ALA A 334 -17.04 18.08 13.87
N LYS A 335 -16.81 16.85 13.41
CA LYS A 335 -17.86 15.85 13.16
C LYS A 335 -17.35 14.42 13.44
N PRO A 336 -18.25 13.44 13.63
CA PRO A 336 -17.87 12.03 13.75
C PRO A 336 -17.13 11.51 12.51
N VAL A 337 -16.29 10.50 12.72
CA VAL A 337 -15.73 9.66 11.65
C VAL A 337 -16.33 8.27 11.86
N TRP A 338 -17.20 7.86 10.95
CA TRP A 338 -17.92 6.60 11.03
C TRP A 338 -17.11 5.43 10.46
N TYR A 339 -17.56 4.22 10.77
CA TYR A 339 -16.94 2.98 10.32
C TYR A 339 -17.88 2.20 9.41
N ALA A 340 -17.37 1.76 8.26
CA ALA A 340 -18.04 0.77 7.41
C ALA A 340 -17.02 -0.31 7.04
N GLY A 341 -17.16 -1.49 7.64
CA GLY A 341 -16.24 -2.60 7.44
C GLY A 341 -16.77 -3.89 8.05
N ARG A 342 -15.91 -4.91 8.14
CA ARG A 342 -16.27 -6.18 8.79
C ARG A 342 -16.33 -6.01 10.31
N GLU A 343 -17.19 -6.78 10.98
CA GLU A 343 -17.24 -6.79 12.45
C GLU A 343 -15.91 -7.22 13.07
N PRO A 344 -15.66 -7.03 14.38
CA PRO A 344 -14.47 -7.59 15.01
C PRO A 344 -14.38 -9.12 14.87
N ALA A 345 -13.18 -9.65 14.64
CA ALA A 345 -12.93 -11.08 14.62
C ALA A 345 -11.56 -11.45 15.20
N ALA A 346 -11.45 -12.68 15.72
CA ALA A 346 -10.19 -13.23 16.20
C ALA A 346 -9.26 -13.66 15.05
N ALA A 347 -9.82 -14.33 14.04
CA ALA A 347 -9.09 -14.72 12.84
C ALA A 347 -8.99 -13.56 11.84
N PRO A 348 -7.93 -13.50 11.01
CA PRO A 348 -7.82 -12.47 9.99
C PRO A 348 -8.95 -12.49 8.95
N ALA A 349 -9.40 -13.67 8.56
CA ALA A 349 -10.47 -13.88 7.59
C ALA A 349 -11.26 -15.16 7.91
N THR A 350 -12.50 -15.21 7.46
CA THR A 350 -13.28 -16.45 7.45
C THR A 350 -12.73 -17.47 6.44
N GLY A 351 -12.72 -18.75 6.81
CA GLY A 351 -12.42 -19.86 5.89
C GLY A 351 -13.59 -20.23 4.96
N ASN A 352 -14.77 -19.62 5.14
CA ASN A 352 -15.95 -19.91 4.34
C ASN A 352 -16.23 -18.81 3.31
N LYS A 353 -16.22 -19.18 2.02
CA LYS A 353 -16.44 -18.24 0.91
C LYS A 353 -17.80 -17.54 0.96
N LYS A 354 -18.87 -18.23 1.37
CA LYS A 354 -20.21 -17.62 1.48
C LYS A 354 -20.22 -16.55 2.57
N THR A 355 -19.65 -16.84 3.74
CA THR A 355 -19.50 -15.87 4.82
C THR A 355 -18.70 -14.66 4.38
N HIS A 356 -17.59 -14.86 3.66
CA HIS A 356 -16.77 -13.78 3.12
C HIS A 356 -17.57 -12.81 2.22
N LEU A 357 -18.41 -13.36 1.33
CA LEU A 357 -19.27 -12.58 0.46
C LEU A 357 -20.38 -11.85 1.23
N THR A 358 -21.00 -12.50 2.22
CA THR A 358 -21.99 -11.86 3.09
C THR A 358 -21.39 -10.69 3.86
N GLU A 359 -20.18 -10.85 4.38
CA GLU A 359 -19.44 -9.79 5.06
C GLU A 359 -19.12 -8.61 4.14
N LEU A 360 -18.67 -8.89 2.91
CA LEU A 360 -18.40 -7.86 1.91
C LEU A 360 -19.69 -7.11 1.56
N GLN A 361 -20.80 -7.81 1.31
CA GLN A 361 -22.07 -7.17 1.00
C GLN A 361 -22.54 -6.27 2.14
N ARG A 362 -22.47 -6.74 3.40
CA ARG A 362 -22.84 -5.94 4.57
C ARG A 362 -22.00 -4.67 4.70
N LEU A 363 -20.69 -4.75 4.48
CA LEU A 363 -19.80 -3.59 4.44
C LEU A 363 -20.26 -2.58 3.39
N LEU A 364 -20.55 -3.06 2.17
CA LEU A 364 -21.02 -2.22 1.06
C LEU A 364 -22.38 -1.59 1.35
N ASP A 365 -23.30 -2.35 1.95
CA ASP A 365 -24.61 -1.88 2.37
C ASP A 365 -24.49 -0.75 3.39
N THR A 366 -23.64 -0.90 4.41
CA THR A 366 -23.38 0.17 5.39
C THR A 366 -22.72 1.38 4.73
N ALA A 367 -21.73 1.18 3.87
CA ALA A 367 -21.00 2.27 3.21
C ALA A 367 -21.90 3.16 2.35
N PHE A 368 -22.91 2.59 1.69
CA PHE A 368 -23.81 3.31 0.78
C PHE A 368 -25.23 3.57 1.34
N ASN A 369 -25.55 3.09 2.54
CA ASN A 369 -26.79 3.49 3.22
C ASN A 369 -26.59 4.85 3.91
N LEU A 370 -27.18 5.91 3.33
CA LEU A 370 -27.12 7.28 3.86
C LEU A 370 -27.80 7.46 5.21
N ASP A 371 -28.60 6.48 5.66
CA ASP A 371 -29.28 6.49 6.95
C ASP A 371 -28.55 5.66 8.02
N ALA A 372 -27.45 4.97 7.67
CA ALA A 372 -26.77 4.00 8.54
C ALA A 372 -26.30 4.55 9.89
N PHE A 373 -26.10 5.86 10.01
CA PHE A 373 -25.55 6.50 11.21
C PHE A 373 -26.49 7.55 11.82
N LYS A 374 -27.72 7.71 11.30
CA LYS A 374 -28.65 8.76 11.77
C LYS A 374 -29.00 8.63 13.26
N ASP A 375 -29.14 7.40 13.76
CA ASP A 375 -29.48 7.12 15.16
C ASP A 375 -28.27 7.15 16.11
N LEU A 376 -27.06 7.35 15.57
CA LEU A 376 -25.81 7.37 16.33
C LEU A 376 -25.21 8.77 16.47
N ALA A 377 -25.71 9.73 15.69
CA ALA A 377 -25.15 11.07 15.50
C ALA A 377 -25.44 12.04 16.66
#